data_AF-A0A0F9BC92-F1
#
_entry.id   AF-A0A0F9BC92-F1
#
_cell.length_a   1.000
_cell.length_b   1.000
_cell.length_c   1.000
_cell.angle_alpha   90.00
_cell.angle_beta   90.00
_cell.angle_gamma   90.00
#
_symmetry.space_group_name_H-M   'P 1'
#
loop_
_entity.id
_entity.type
_entity.pdbx_description
1 polymer ?
#
loop_
_entity_poly.entity_id
_entity_poly.type
_entity_poly.pdbx_seq_one_letter_code
_entity_poly.pdbx_strand_id
1 'polypeptide(L)'
;MRDKILKDIGGTLTYKYFENDIQVKPASGTITIFDNAGAEIVEEIAISIDAVGTMTYDLSAANSDEVVYSWKAIWKFVVSGDDIYRSRLFDIVNQILENPVVDNDIIKEAPFLKDKNYRKVFTAEVTSTKTVIVSSELREDDDYWNGGSAEVQSGTNAGEIRKVTDFVKSTNKLTVESFTAVIDTTSKINVTRTFRK
;
A
#
# COMPACT_ATOMS: atom_id res chain seq x y z
N MET A 1 8.21 2.75 17.63
CA MET A 1 7.01 2.17 18.27
C MET A 1 7.48 1.00 19.13
N ARG A 2 6.93 0.78 20.34
CA ARG A 2 7.24 -0.43 21.13
C ARG A 2 6.54 -1.63 20.49
N ASP A 3 7.19 -2.79 20.49
CA ASP A 3 6.51 -4.02 20.06
C ASP A 3 5.44 -4.38 21.10
N LYS A 4 4.34 -4.96 20.63
CA LYS A 4 3.22 -5.41 21.47
C LYS A 4 3.00 -6.89 21.24
N ILE A 5 2.93 -7.66 22.31
CA ILE A 5 2.71 -9.10 22.28
C ILE A 5 1.38 -9.41 22.95
N LEU A 6 0.62 -10.39 22.43
CA LEU A 6 -0.65 -10.78 23.03
C LEU A 6 -0.43 -11.72 24.21
N LYS A 7 -1.18 -11.46 25.29
CA LYS A 7 -1.18 -12.32 26.46
C LYS A 7 -1.63 -13.76 26.11
N ASP A 8 -0.97 -14.75 26.72
CA ASP A 8 -1.25 -16.20 26.60
C ASP A 8 -1.19 -16.76 25.16
N ILE A 9 -0.72 -15.97 24.20
CA ILE A 9 -0.60 -16.34 22.78
C ILE A 9 0.86 -16.27 22.34
N GLY A 10 1.62 -15.31 22.89
CA GLY A 10 2.95 -15.00 22.42
C GLY A 10 2.93 -14.11 21.19
N GLY A 11 4.06 -14.03 20.49
CA GLY A 11 4.21 -13.23 19.28
C GLY A 11 5.65 -12.99 18.91
N THR A 12 5.86 -12.29 17.79
CA THR A 12 7.20 -12.08 17.22
C THR A 12 7.76 -10.72 17.60
N LEU A 13 8.90 -10.73 18.28
CA LEU A 13 9.74 -9.54 18.46
C LEU A 13 10.63 -9.36 17.23
N THR A 14 10.78 -8.13 16.78
CA THR A 14 11.56 -7.81 15.57
C THR A 14 12.56 -6.70 15.84
N TYR A 15 13.77 -6.80 15.30
CA TYR A 15 14.76 -5.72 15.33
C TYR A 15 15.49 -5.60 14.01
N LYS A 16 15.80 -4.35 13.62
CA LYS A 16 16.60 -4.03 12.43
C LYS A 16 17.73 -3.12 12.85
N TYR A 17 18.95 -3.44 12.43
CA TYR A 17 20.13 -2.63 12.69
C TYR A 17 20.46 -1.76 11.49
N PHE A 18 20.80 -0.50 11.76
CA PHE A 18 21.13 0.49 10.74
C PHE A 18 22.46 1.16 11.08
N GLU A 19 23.29 1.36 10.06
CA GLU A 19 24.48 2.20 10.12
C GLU A 19 24.39 3.21 8.98
N ASN A 20 24.52 4.51 9.30
CA ASN A 20 24.40 5.59 8.33
C ASN A 20 23.11 5.49 7.48
N ASP A 21 21.98 5.23 8.14
CA ASP A 21 20.65 5.06 7.53
C ASP A 21 20.51 3.89 6.53
N ILE A 22 21.50 2.99 6.48
CA ILE A 22 21.45 1.76 5.68
C ILE A 22 21.26 0.57 6.60
N GLN A 23 20.30 -0.30 6.27
CA GLN A 23 20.09 -1.55 7.01
C GLN A 23 21.31 -2.46 6.80
N VAL A 24 21.95 -2.87 7.89
CA VAL A 24 23.10 -3.77 7.86
C VAL A 24 22.66 -5.15 8.33
N LYS A 25 23.07 -6.19 7.60
CA LYS A 25 22.77 -7.58 7.93
C LYS A 25 23.77 -8.12 8.97
N PRO A 26 23.33 -8.51 10.17
CA PRO A 26 24.20 -9.18 11.13
C PRO A 26 24.54 -10.61 10.68
N ALA A 27 25.71 -11.10 11.09
CA ALA A 27 26.17 -12.46 10.78
C ALA A 27 25.51 -13.51 11.68
N SER A 28 25.27 -13.17 12.95
CA SER A 28 24.63 -13.99 13.97
C SER A 28 24.06 -13.11 15.07
N GLY A 29 23.19 -13.67 15.92
CA GLY A 29 22.76 -12.99 17.13
C GLY A 29 21.99 -13.88 18.09
N THR A 30 21.82 -13.35 19.29
CA THR A 30 21.07 -13.91 20.40
C THR A 30 20.18 -12.85 21.04
N ILE A 31 19.20 -13.30 21.81
CA ILE A 31 18.29 -12.45 22.58
C ILE A 31 18.19 -12.97 24.02
N THR A 32 18.15 -12.04 24.97
CA THR A 32 17.83 -12.30 26.38
C THR A 32 16.60 -11.48 26.74
N ILE A 33 15.64 -12.08 27.42
CA ILE A 33 14.39 -11.39 27.81
C ILE A 33 14.26 -11.33 29.32
N PHE A 34 13.92 -10.14 29.80
CA PHE A 34 13.64 -9.85 31.18
C PHE A 34 12.19 -9.42 31.34
N ASP A 35 11.55 -9.92 32.39
CA ASP A 35 10.24 -9.45 32.83
C ASP A 35 10.33 -8.01 33.40
N ASN A 36 9.20 -7.48 33.85
CA ASN A 36 9.15 -6.13 34.44
C ASN A 36 9.76 -6.05 35.85
N ALA A 37 9.95 -7.17 36.54
CA ALA A 37 10.69 -7.23 37.80
C ALA A 37 12.21 -7.28 37.58
N GLY A 38 12.65 -7.45 36.32
CA GLY A 38 14.05 -7.61 35.94
C GLY A 38 14.56 -9.04 36.07
N ALA A 39 13.68 -10.02 36.30
CA ALA A 39 14.04 -11.43 36.28
C ALA A 39 14.19 -11.89 34.82
N GLU A 40 15.19 -12.74 34.59
CA GLU A 40 15.43 -13.32 33.28
C GLU A 40 14.49 -14.51 33.05
N ILE A 41 13.80 -14.49 31.91
CA ILE A 41 12.81 -15.51 31.54
C ILE A 41 13.17 -16.26 30.25
N VAL A 42 14.08 -15.68 29.47
CA VAL A 42 14.70 -16.32 28.31
C VAL A 42 16.18 -16.02 28.38
N GLU A 43 16.96 -17.06 28.66
CA GLU A 43 18.43 -17.00 28.71
C GLU A 43 19.00 -17.15 27.30
N GLU A 44 19.85 -16.18 26.93
CA GLU A 44 20.62 -16.04 25.68
C GLU A 44 20.33 -17.10 24.60
N ILE A 45 19.24 -16.90 23.84
CA ILE A 45 18.79 -17.83 22.81
C ILE A 45 19.06 -17.28 21.41
N ALA A 46 19.38 -18.16 20.46
CA ALA A 46 19.61 -17.79 19.07
C ALA A 46 18.35 -17.16 18.43
N ILE A 47 18.55 -16.11 17.64
CA ILE A 47 17.50 -15.44 16.87
C ILE A 47 17.56 -15.85 15.39
N SER A 48 16.45 -15.65 14.68
CA SER A 48 16.42 -15.80 13.23
C SER A 48 16.84 -14.48 12.56
N ILE A 49 17.58 -14.55 11.45
CA ILE A 49 18.01 -13.39 10.66
C ILE A 49 17.65 -13.62 9.21
N ASP A 50 16.81 -12.75 8.63
CA ASP A 50 16.38 -12.90 7.24
C ASP A 50 17.44 -12.45 6.21
N ALA A 51 17.09 -12.52 4.92
CA ALA A 51 17.98 -12.14 3.84
C ALA A 51 18.40 -10.65 3.85
N VAL A 52 17.57 -9.77 4.41
CA VAL A 52 17.80 -8.31 4.49
C VAL A 52 18.35 -7.86 5.86
N GLY A 53 18.53 -8.78 6.82
CA GLY A 53 19.08 -8.48 8.13
C GLY A 53 18.05 -8.11 9.19
N THR A 54 16.77 -8.43 8.98
CA THR A 54 15.75 -8.34 10.02
C THR A 54 15.95 -9.51 11.00
N MET A 55 16.14 -9.18 12.27
CA MET A 55 16.25 -10.16 13.34
C MET A 55 14.89 -10.41 13.97
N THR A 56 14.52 -11.66 14.18
CA THR A 56 13.24 -12.06 14.76
C THR A 56 13.40 -13.10 15.86
N TYR A 57 12.53 -13.00 16.87
CA TYR A 57 12.39 -13.98 17.94
C TYR A 57 10.92 -14.16 18.29
N ASP A 58 10.46 -15.41 18.32
CA ASP A 58 9.09 -15.75 18.70
C ASP A 58 9.01 -16.01 20.21
N LEU A 59 8.38 -15.09 20.93
CA LEU A 59 8.08 -15.24 22.35
C LEU A 59 6.90 -16.19 22.51
N SER A 60 7.09 -17.27 23.27
CA SER A 60 6.03 -18.26 23.50
C SER A 60 4.91 -17.73 24.40
N ALA A 61 3.73 -18.36 24.30
CA ALA A 61 2.59 -18.09 25.18
C ALA A 61 2.97 -18.15 26.68
N ALA A 62 3.79 -19.12 27.07
CA ALA A 62 4.22 -19.33 28.46
C ALA A 62 5.03 -18.15 29.03
N ASN A 63 5.70 -17.40 28.16
CA ASN A 63 6.47 -16.20 28.55
C ASN A 63 5.70 -14.92 28.23
N SER A 64 4.37 -15.00 28.16
CA SER A 64 3.48 -13.87 27.88
C SER A 64 2.19 -13.95 28.69
N ASP A 65 2.21 -14.58 29.85
CA ASP A 65 1.03 -14.86 30.69
C ASP A 65 0.58 -13.66 31.54
N GLU A 66 1.40 -12.62 31.65
CA GLU A 66 1.10 -11.43 32.44
C GLU A 66 0.98 -10.16 31.59
N VAL A 67 -0.11 -9.41 31.76
CA VAL A 67 -0.30 -8.11 31.11
C VAL A 67 0.54 -7.06 31.84
N VAL A 68 1.69 -6.72 31.28
CA VAL A 68 2.59 -5.75 31.88
C VAL A 68 3.24 -4.89 30.79
N TYR A 69 3.48 -3.63 31.15
CA TYR A 69 4.18 -2.67 30.32
C TYR A 69 5.68 -2.71 30.63
N SER A 70 6.52 -2.49 29.62
CA SER A 70 7.98 -2.31 29.76
C SER A 70 8.80 -3.56 30.07
N TRP A 71 8.43 -4.71 29.50
CA TRP A 71 9.35 -5.85 29.42
C TRP A 71 10.56 -5.47 28.56
N LYS A 72 11.72 -6.10 28.82
CA LYS A 72 12.99 -5.72 28.22
C LYS A 72 13.60 -6.88 27.45
N ALA A 73 13.85 -6.66 26.16
CA ALA A 73 14.65 -7.54 25.32
C ALA A 73 16.06 -6.94 25.12
N ILE A 74 17.10 -7.75 25.30
CA ILE A 74 18.49 -7.41 24.96
C ILE A 74 18.89 -8.26 23.76
N TRP A 75 19.21 -7.59 22.65
CA TRP A 75 19.71 -8.18 21.43
C TRP A 75 21.24 -8.07 21.43
N LYS A 76 21.91 -9.20 21.22
CA LYS A 76 23.37 -9.29 21.06
C LYS A 76 23.65 -9.88 19.69
N PHE A 77 24.38 -9.18 18.83
CA PHE A 77 24.58 -9.63 17.45
C PHE A 77 25.92 -9.17 16.88
N VAL A 78 26.41 -9.89 15.87
CA VAL A 78 27.73 -9.66 15.27
C VAL A 78 27.59 -8.94 13.94
N VAL A 79 28.24 -7.78 13.80
CA VAL A 79 28.35 -7.04 12.53
C VAL A 79 29.82 -6.84 12.23
N SER A 80 30.26 -7.26 11.04
CA SER A 80 31.65 -7.13 10.60
C SER A 80 32.70 -7.72 11.57
N GLY A 81 32.30 -8.66 12.42
CA GLY A 81 33.16 -9.30 13.43
C GLY A 81 33.06 -8.69 14.84
N ASP A 82 32.35 -7.58 15.01
CA ASP A 82 32.18 -6.91 16.29
C ASP A 82 30.84 -7.26 16.94
N ASP A 83 30.86 -7.50 18.26
CA ASP A 83 29.66 -7.71 19.07
C ASP A 83 28.96 -6.38 19.36
N ILE A 84 27.67 -6.33 19.04
CA ILE A 84 26.80 -5.17 19.27
C ILE A 84 25.66 -5.56 20.21
N TYR A 85 25.39 -4.68 21.19
CA TYR A 85 24.33 -4.84 22.18
C TYR A 85 23.27 -3.75 22.03
N ARG A 86 22.00 -4.14 22.01
CA ARG A 86 20.85 -3.22 21.91
C ARG A 86 19.72 -3.66 22.82
N SER A 87 19.23 -2.76 23.66
CA SER A 87 18.05 -3.00 24.49
C SER A 87 16.81 -2.38 23.86
N ARG A 88 15.67 -3.07 23.96
CA ARG A 88 14.38 -2.56 23.53
C ARG A 88 13.29 -2.95 24.53
N LEU A 89 12.38 -2.02 24.77
CA LEU A 89 11.19 -2.29 25.57
C LEU A 89 10.04 -2.75 24.68
N PHE A 90 9.26 -3.71 25.18
CA PHE A 90 8.01 -4.18 24.59
C PHE A 90 6.95 -4.35 25.68
N ASP A 91 5.69 -4.46 25.27
CA ASP A 91 4.56 -4.57 26.18
C ASP A 91 3.77 -5.86 25.89
N ILE A 92 3.31 -6.54 26.94
CA ILE A 92 2.31 -7.62 26.81
C ILE A 92 0.94 -7.03 27.06
N VAL A 93 0.02 -7.22 26.11
CA VAL A 93 -1.31 -6.60 26.10
C VAL A 93 -2.40 -7.65 25.94
N ASN A 94 -3.59 -7.36 26.46
CA ASN A 94 -4.79 -8.18 26.23
C ASN A 94 -5.26 -8.12 24.77
N GLN A 95 -5.02 -6.99 24.10
CA GLN A 95 -5.47 -6.76 22.74
C GLN A 95 -4.50 -5.81 22.02
N ILE A 96 -4.11 -6.18 20.81
CA ILE A 96 -3.41 -5.29 19.90
C ILE A 96 -4.48 -4.46 19.19
N LEU A 97 -4.49 -3.15 19.43
CA LEU A 97 -5.32 -2.21 18.68
C LEU A 97 -4.64 -2.00 17.32
N GLU A 98 -5.05 -2.80 16.33
CA GLU A 98 -4.82 -2.52 14.92
C GLU A 98 -6.01 -1.74 14.33
N ASN A 99 -5.79 -1.01 13.24
CA ASN A 99 -6.90 -0.40 12.52
C ASN A 99 -7.63 -1.53 11.78
N PRO A 100 -8.87 -1.91 12.19
CA PRO A 100 -9.53 -3.09 11.64
C PRO A 100 -10.05 -2.87 10.21
N VAL A 101 -10.00 -1.63 9.72
CA VAL A 101 -10.49 -1.26 8.40
C VAL A 101 -9.32 -0.71 7.59
N VAL A 102 -8.88 -1.49 6.60
CA VAL A 102 -7.94 -1.00 5.58
C VAL A 102 -8.70 -0.44 4.38
N ASP A 103 -8.03 0.34 3.54
CA ASP A 103 -8.63 0.90 2.32
C ASP A 103 -9.29 -0.18 1.44
N ASN A 104 -8.71 -1.39 1.40
CA ASN A 104 -9.27 -2.52 0.68
C ASN A 104 -10.65 -2.95 1.22
N ASP A 105 -10.88 -2.88 2.53
CA ASP A 105 -12.17 -3.20 3.13
C ASP A 105 -13.20 -2.13 2.73
N ILE A 106 -12.81 -0.86 2.77
CA ILE A 106 -13.65 0.27 2.33
C ILE A 106 -14.02 0.13 0.86
N ILE A 107 -13.05 -0.23 0.01
CA ILE A 107 -13.25 -0.45 -1.42
C ILE A 107 -14.16 -1.66 -1.68
N LYS A 108 -14.05 -2.72 -0.87
CA LYS A 108 -14.88 -3.93 -1.02
C LYS A 108 -16.34 -3.65 -0.69
N GLU A 109 -16.60 -2.92 0.39
CA GLU A 109 -17.95 -2.56 0.82
C GLU A 109 -18.56 -1.44 -0.04
N ALA A 110 -17.73 -0.53 -0.53
CA ALA A 110 -18.13 0.61 -1.33
C ALA A 110 -17.28 0.74 -2.61
N PRO A 111 -17.40 -0.20 -3.58
CA PRO A 111 -16.61 -0.20 -4.80
C PRO A 111 -16.81 1.07 -5.64
N PHE A 112 -17.98 1.70 -5.50
CA PHE A 112 -18.29 2.98 -6.13
C PHE A 112 -17.36 4.14 -5.70
N LEU A 113 -16.63 4.02 -4.58
CA LEU A 113 -15.65 5.01 -4.16
C LEU A 113 -14.40 5.01 -5.08
N LYS A 114 -14.06 3.88 -5.72
CA LYS A 114 -13.08 3.86 -6.81
C LYS A 114 -13.61 4.53 -8.07
N ASP A 115 -14.91 4.40 -8.29
CA ASP A 115 -15.55 4.78 -9.55
C ASP A 115 -15.90 6.27 -9.60
N LYS A 116 -16.16 6.89 -8.44
CA LYS A 116 -16.52 8.31 -8.36
C LYS A 116 -15.35 9.19 -8.79
N ASN A 117 -15.50 9.89 -9.91
CA ASN A 117 -14.50 10.77 -10.49
C ASN A 117 -13.20 10.06 -10.88
N TYR A 118 -13.24 8.76 -11.19
CA TYR A 118 -12.10 8.14 -11.84
C TYR A 118 -11.82 8.91 -13.14
N ARG A 119 -10.57 9.36 -13.27
CA ARG A 119 -10.09 10.18 -14.37
C ARG A 119 -8.96 9.47 -15.07
N LYS A 120 -8.96 9.55 -16.40
CA LYS A 120 -7.88 9.05 -17.22
C LYS A 120 -7.52 10.07 -18.27
N VAL A 121 -6.23 10.38 -18.36
CA VAL A 121 -5.69 11.25 -19.39
C VAL A 121 -5.04 10.40 -20.46
N PHE A 122 -5.35 10.66 -21.72
CA PHE A 122 -4.78 9.95 -22.87
C PHE A 122 -4.64 10.89 -24.07
N THR A 123 -3.86 10.48 -25.07
CA THR A 123 -3.75 11.22 -26.34
C THR A 123 -4.66 10.60 -27.39
N ALA A 124 -5.37 11.43 -28.15
CA ALA A 124 -6.15 10.96 -29.30
C ALA A 124 -5.20 10.39 -30.38
N GLU A 125 -5.51 9.21 -30.91
CA GLU A 125 -4.66 8.53 -31.90
C GLU A 125 -5.27 8.54 -33.30
N VAL A 126 -6.60 8.40 -33.40
CA VAL A 126 -7.32 8.45 -34.67
C VAL A 126 -8.63 9.21 -34.48
N THR A 127 -8.78 10.31 -35.21
CA THR A 127 -9.97 11.15 -35.15
C THR A 127 -10.24 11.75 -36.52
N SER A 128 -11.38 11.38 -37.11
CA SER A 128 -11.86 11.91 -38.39
C SER A 128 -13.24 12.55 -38.27
N THR A 129 -13.77 12.63 -37.05
CA THR A 129 -15.11 13.10 -36.76
C THR A 129 -15.10 14.03 -35.54
N LYS A 130 -16.21 14.74 -35.33
CA LYS A 130 -16.40 15.59 -34.16
C LYS A 130 -16.91 14.82 -32.93
N THR A 131 -17.20 13.53 -33.06
CA THR A 131 -17.92 12.74 -32.05
C THR A 131 -17.19 11.48 -31.61
N VAL A 132 -16.13 11.05 -32.32
CA VAL A 132 -15.42 9.81 -32.03
C VAL A 132 -13.95 10.09 -31.75
N ILE A 133 -13.47 9.57 -30.63
CA ILE A 133 -12.07 9.58 -30.23
C ILE A 133 -11.60 8.12 -30.14
N VAL A 134 -10.48 7.80 -30.78
CA VAL A 134 -9.82 6.50 -30.65
C VAL A 134 -8.52 6.67 -29.88
N SER A 135 -8.28 5.80 -28.90
CA SER A 135 -6.99 5.73 -28.20
C SER A 135 -6.76 4.34 -27.63
N SER A 136 -5.65 3.69 -28.01
CA SER A 136 -5.22 2.39 -27.49
C SER A 136 -4.88 2.39 -25.99
N GLU A 137 -4.78 3.59 -25.39
CA GLU A 137 -4.61 3.76 -23.96
C GLU A 137 -5.88 3.37 -23.17
N LEU A 138 -7.07 3.48 -23.78
CA LEU A 138 -8.33 3.03 -23.18
C LEU A 138 -8.40 1.49 -23.21
N ARG A 139 -8.55 0.86 -22.04
CA ARG A 139 -8.44 -0.61 -21.85
C ARG A 139 -9.58 -1.20 -21.04
N GLU A 140 -10.49 -0.34 -20.61
CA GLU A 140 -11.62 -0.69 -19.77
C GLU A 140 -12.64 -1.54 -20.56
N ASP A 141 -13.62 -2.11 -19.88
CA ASP A 141 -14.67 -2.90 -20.54
C ASP A 141 -15.68 -2.02 -21.30
N ASP A 142 -16.50 -2.63 -22.13
CA ASP A 142 -17.57 -1.93 -22.87
C ASP A 142 -18.46 -1.13 -21.90
N ASP A 143 -18.89 0.04 -22.35
CA ASP A 143 -19.67 1.03 -21.61
C ASP A 143 -19.04 1.62 -20.35
N TYR A 144 -17.78 1.31 -20.03
CA TYR A 144 -17.16 1.73 -18.76
C TYR A 144 -17.21 3.26 -18.55
N TRP A 145 -17.13 4.03 -19.65
CA TRP A 145 -17.12 5.49 -19.64
C TRP A 145 -18.49 6.13 -19.87
N ASN A 146 -19.56 5.35 -20.10
CA ASN A 146 -20.87 5.88 -20.52
C ASN A 146 -21.49 6.81 -19.49
N GLY A 147 -22.03 7.93 -19.96
CA GLY A 147 -22.60 8.99 -19.13
C GLY A 147 -21.56 9.92 -18.50
N GLY A 148 -20.26 9.58 -18.57
CA GLY A 148 -19.16 10.41 -18.12
C GLY A 148 -18.94 11.66 -18.99
N SER A 149 -17.80 12.30 -18.82
CA SER A 149 -17.38 13.47 -19.61
C SER A 149 -15.99 13.28 -20.20
N ALA A 150 -15.76 13.82 -21.39
CA ALA A 150 -14.45 13.94 -22.02
C ALA A 150 -14.11 15.43 -22.11
N GLU A 151 -13.05 15.84 -21.43
CA GLU A 151 -12.49 17.19 -21.47
C GLU A 151 -11.23 17.20 -22.33
N VAL A 152 -11.12 18.14 -23.26
CA VAL A 152 -9.88 18.36 -24.01
C VAL A 152 -8.96 19.27 -23.20
N GLN A 153 -7.89 18.72 -22.63
CA GLN A 153 -6.94 19.48 -21.79
C GLN A 153 -6.00 20.37 -22.61
N SER A 154 -5.63 19.91 -23.82
CA SER A 154 -4.76 20.65 -24.73
C SER A 154 -4.98 20.19 -26.17
N GLY A 155 -4.54 20.97 -27.16
CA GLY A 155 -4.67 20.67 -28.59
C GLY A 155 -5.94 21.26 -29.21
N THR A 156 -6.41 20.67 -30.30
CA THR A 156 -7.64 21.11 -30.97
C THR A 156 -8.87 20.89 -30.09
N ASN A 157 -9.71 21.92 -29.97
CA ASN A 157 -10.85 22.03 -29.04
C ASN A 157 -10.48 22.12 -27.54
N ALA A 158 -9.27 22.55 -27.18
CA ALA A 158 -8.86 22.70 -25.78
C ALA A 158 -9.88 23.51 -24.94
N GLY A 159 -10.20 23.00 -23.74
CA GLY A 159 -11.19 23.54 -22.82
C GLY A 159 -12.62 23.07 -23.08
N GLU A 160 -12.90 22.38 -24.19
CA GLU A 160 -14.23 21.82 -24.43
C GLU A 160 -14.46 20.54 -23.61
N ILE A 161 -15.65 20.43 -23.05
CA ILE A 161 -16.14 19.25 -22.33
C ILE A 161 -17.35 18.69 -23.08
N ARG A 162 -17.39 17.37 -23.29
CA ARG A 162 -18.50 16.67 -23.95
C ARG A 162 -18.92 15.44 -23.17
N LYS A 163 -20.22 15.14 -23.18
CA LYS A 163 -20.72 13.92 -22.56
C LYS A 163 -20.30 12.70 -23.36
N VAL A 164 -19.86 11.65 -22.68
CA VAL A 164 -19.59 10.33 -23.28
C VAL A 164 -20.92 9.59 -23.44
N THR A 165 -21.24 9.20 -24.66
CA THR A 165 -22.45 8.45 -24.99
C THR A 165 -22.19 6.95 -25.11
N ASP A 166 -20.99 6.55 -25.50
CA ASP A 166 -20.63 5.14 -25.69
C ASP A 166 -19.12 4.90 -25.59
N PHE A 167 -18.71 3.70 -25.16
CA PHE A 167 -17.33 3.22 -25.24
C PHE A 167 -17.29 1.73 -25.61
N VAL A 168 -16.54 1.41 -26.68
CA VAL A 168 -16.38 0.05 -27.20
C VAL A 168 -14.92 -0.38 -27.11
N LYS A 169 -14.62 -1.33 -26.23
CA LYS A 169 -13.27 -1.87 -25.95
C LYS A 169 -12.64 -2.50 -27.18
N SER A 170 -13.39 -3.28 -27.95
CA SER A 170 -12.83 -4.00 -29.11
C SER A 170 -12.24 -3.07 -30.19
N THR A 171 -12.63 -1.79 -30.17
CA THR A 171 -12.13 -0.77 -31.11
C THR A 171 -11.48 0.43 -30.41
N ASN A 172 -11.42 0.42 -29.08
CA ASN A 172 -11.02 1.55 -28.24
C ASN A 172 -11.68 2.88 -28.64
N LYS A 173 -12.95 2.84 -29.05
CA LYS A 173 -13.71 4.00 -29.52
C LYS A 173 -14.50 4.59 -28.39
N LEU A 174 -14.24 5.85 -28.09
CA LEU A 174 -15.03 6.69 -27.20
C LEU A 174 -15.93 7.60 -28.07
N THR A 175 -17.24 7.42 -27.95
CA THR A 175 -18.24 8.26 -28.61
C THR A 175 -18.73 9.33 -27.65
N VAL A 176 -18.77 10.57 -28.11
CA VAL A 176 -19.14 11.74 -27.33
C VAL A 176 -20.08 12.66 -28.11
N GLU A 177 -20.71 13.60 -27.42
CA GLU A 177 -21.36 14.75 -28.04
C GLU A 177 -20.37 15.55 -28.92
N SER A 178 -20.88 16.16 -30.00
CA SER A 178 -20.01 16.80 -31.00
C SER A 178 -19.18 17.96 -30.45
N PHE A 179 -17.86 17.93 -30.67
CA PHE A 179 -16.98 19.09 -30.51
C PHE A 179 -17.22 20.17 -31.58
N THR A 180 -16.65 21.36 -31.39
CA THR A 180 -16.74 22.46 -32.36
C THR A 180 -16.01 22.12 -33.66
N ALA A 181 -14.76 21.65 -33.57
CA ALA A 181 -13.96 21.16 -34.67
C ALA A 181 -13.72 19.65 -34.58
N VAL A 182 -13.23 19.06 -35.67
CA VAL A 182 -12.76 17.66 -35.65
C VAL A 182 -11.57 17.58 -34.68
N ILE A 183 -11.60 16.65 -33.72
CA ILE A 183 -10.44 16.40 -32.86
C ILE A 183 -9.28 15.91 -33.74
N ASP A 184 -8.04 16.18 -33.34
CA ASP A 184 -6.85 15.63 -33.99
C ASP A 184 -5.94 14.92 -32.99
N THR A 185 -4.84 14.37 -33.49
CA THR A 185 -3.89 13.58 -32.70
C THR A 185 -3.00 14.40 -31.77
N THR A 186 -3.16 15.72 -31.74
CA THR A 186 -2.49 16.61 -30.78
C THR A 186 -3.33 16.83 -29.52
N SER A 187 -4.61 16.44 -29.55
CA SER A 187 -5.53 16.62 -28.44
C SER A 187 -5.25 15.64 -27.30
N LYS A 188 -5.04 16.17 -26.09
CA LYS A 188 -5.00 15.39 -24.85
C LYS A 188 -6.36 15.43 -24.19
N ILE A 189 -6.89 14.26 -23.87
CA ILE A 189 -8.25 14.08 -23.39
C ILE A 189 -8.21 13.56 -21.96
N ASN A 190 -8.94 14.23 -21.07
CA ASN A 190 -9.24 13.78 -19.72
C ASN A 190 -10.67 13.24 -19.68
N VAL A 191 -10.82 11.92 -19.67
CA VAL A 191 -12.14 11.28 -19.52
C VAL A 191 -12.43 11.04 -18.04
N THR A 192 -13.59 11.47 -17.59
CA THR A 192 -14.09 11.32 -16.22
C THR A 192 -15.31 10.42 -16.22
N ARG A 193 -15.30 9.38 -15.39
CA ARG A 193 -16.47 8.50 -15.19
C ARG A 193 -17.51 9.17 -14.30
N THR A 194 -18.79 9.02 -14.64
CA THR A 194 -19.90 9.37 -13.76
C THR A 194 -20.54 8.11 -13.16
N PHE A 195 -21.34 8.27 -12.10
CA PHE A 195 -22.13 7.16 -11.57
C PHE A 195 -23.08 6.62 -12.64
N ARG A 196 -22.96 5.33 -12.97
CA ARG A 196 -24.06 4.59 -13.57
C ARG A 196 -25.17 4.53 -12.52
N LYS A 197 -26.38 4.95 -12.91
CA LYS A 197 -27.61 4.57 -12.20
C LYS A 197 -27.97 3.14 -12.57
#